data_AF-A0A5C5XJF2-F1
#
_entry.id   AF-A0A5C5XJF2-F1
#
_cell.length_a   1.000
_cell.length_b   1.000
_cell.length_c   1.000
_cell.angle_alpha   90.00
_cell.angle_beta   90.00
_cell.angle_gamma   90.00
#
_symmetry.space_group_name_H-M   'P 1'
#
loop_
_entity.id
_entity.type
_entity.pdbx_description
1 polymer ?
#
loop_
_entity_poly.entity_id
_entity_poly.type
_entity_poly.pdbx_seq_one_letter_code
_entity_poly.pdbx_strand_id
1 'polypeptide(L)'
;MIDLPDSTIETLNRMREIESQVQPKRFHWKQLFRLKRDNLVLFGMIGLLGVLAVGMSWMVQERQSHEQKLAERKEMVASYKNQKTQEVSLGEKEFVSSSQNNSGQAEMVSYEAVLTVEGSEHDYGLIRSRIDQHRNKINEKIEMQVSSAPEEDFKDPALLKLRNDLRLGVNEILGEGEVLEINFSKFVRYELKTTY
;
A
#
# COMPACT_ATOMS: atom_id res chain seq x y z
N MET A 1 -32.97 -12.87 -61.69
CA MET A 1 -31.93 -13.92 -61.61
C MET A 1 -30.68 -13.23 -61.15
N ILE A 2 -30.20 -13.56 -59.95
CA ILE A 2 -29.00 -12.94 -59.39
C ILE A 2 -27.83 -13.81 -59.85
N ASP A 3 -27.12 -13.33 -60.87
CA ASP A 3 -25.86 -13.94 -61.29
C ASP A 3 -24.81 -13.65 -60.23
N LEU A 4 -24.36 -14.70 -59.54
CA LEU A 4 -23.23 -14.59 -58.62
C LEU A 4 -21.94 -14.41 -59.44
N PRO A 5 -21.04 -13.50 -59.02
CA PRO A 5 -19.77 -13.30 -59.71
C PRO A 5 -18.89 -14.56 -59.60
N ASP A 6 -18.21 -14.91 -60.70
CA ASP A 6 -17.41 -16.14 -60.90
C ASP A 6 -16.42 -16.46 -59.76
N SER A 7 -15.90 -15.43 -59.09
CA SER A 7 -14.99 -15.57 -57.95
C SER A 7 -15.61 -16.31 -56.75
N THR A 8 -16.94 -16.25 -56.61
CA THR A 8 -17.69 -16.91 -55.54
C THR A 8 -17.91 -18.39 -55.83
N ILE A 9 -18.04 -18.74 -57.12
CA ILE A 9 -18.17 -20.12 -57.59
C ILE A 9 -16.82 -20.84 -57.48
N GLU A 10 -15.72 -20.14 -57.80
CA GLU A 10 -14.37 -20.69 -57.68
C GLU A 10 -13.98 -20.96 -56.22
N THR A 11 -14.35 -20.07 -55.29
CA THR A 11 -14.09 -20.26 -53.85
C THR A 11 -14.94 -21.38 -53.24
N LEU A 12 -16.21 -21.54 -53.66
CA LEU A 12 -17.06 -22.67 -53.25
C LEU A 12 -16.54 -24.00 -53.77
N ASN A 13 -16.02 -24.04 -55.01
CA ASN A 13 -15.40 -25.25 -55.55
C ASN A 13 -14.10 -25.60 -54.82
N ARG A 14 -13.26 -24.61 -54.46
CA ARG A 14 -12.05 -24.86 -53.64
C ARG A 14 -12.39 -25.32 -52.23
N MET A 15 -13.44 -24.78 -51.59
CA MET A 15 -13.89 -25.27 -50.28
C MET A 15 -14.37 -26.72 -50.34
N ARG A 16 -15.11 -27.10 -51.40
CA ARG A 16 -15.57 -28.48 -51.61
C ARG A 16 -14.42 -29.44 -51.90
N GLU A 17 -13.38 -28.98 -52.61
CA GLU A 17 -12.18 -29.77 -52.88
C GLU A 17 -11.36 -30.01 -51.60
N ILE A 18 -11.29 -29.01 -50.71
CA ILE A 18 -10.66 -29.14 -49.39
C ILE A 18 -11.46 -30.11 -48.49
N GLU A 19 -12.79 -30.06 -48.53
CA GLU A 19 -13.66 -30.97 -47.77
C GLU A 19 -13.51 -32.43 -48.26
N SER A 20 -13.26 -32.63 -49.55
CA SER A 20 -13.04 -33.96 -50.13
C SER A 20 -11.68 -34.58 -49.78
N GLN A 21 -10.70 -33.77 -49.35
CA GLN A 21 -9.37 -34.24 -48.94
C GLN A 21 -9.25 -34.51 -47.44
N VAL A 22 -10.21 -34.09 -46.63
CA VAL A 22 -10.24 -34.39 -45.18
C VAL A 22 -11.09 -35.65 -44.93
N GLN A 23 -10.61 -36.79 -45.44
CA GLN A 23 -11.05 -38.05 -44.86
C GLN A 23 -10.40 -38.20 -43.48
N PRO A 24 -11.15 -38.47 -42.40
CA PRO A 24 -10.54 -38.89 -41.15
C PRO A 24 -9.93 -40.27 -41.40
N LYS A 25 -8.60 -40.32 -41.59
CA LYS A 25 -7.84 -41.57 -41.51
C LYS A 25 -8.16 -42.21 -40.17
N ARG A 26 -9.06 -43.20 -40.18
CA ARG A 26 -9.33 -44.05 -39.02
C ARG A 26 -8.02 -44.72 -38.64
N PHE A 27 -7.35 -44.16 -37.64
CA PHE A 27 -6.16 -44.73 -37.05
C PHE A 27 -6.51 -46.12 -36.50
N HIS A 28 -6.04 -47.16 -37.18
CA HIS A 28 -6.12 -48.54 -36.71
C HIS A 28 -5.15 -48.72 -35.55
N TRP A 29 -5.64 -48.54 -34.32
CA TRP A 29 -4.91 -48.83 -33.08
C TRP A 29 -4.49 -50.31 -32.92
N LYS A 30 -4.89 -51.19 -33.83
CA LYS A 30 -4.71 -52.64 -33.70
C LYS A 30 -3.31 -53.18 -34.03
N GLN A 31 -2.35 -52.34 -34.43
CA GLN A 31 -1.00 -52.81 -34.78
C GLN A 31 0.12 -52.40 -33.81
N LEU A 32 -0.15 -51.64 -32.74
CA LEU A 32 0.91 -51.16 -31.84
C LEU A 32 1.34 -52.14 -30.74
N PHE A 33 0.72 -53.32 -30.62
CA PHE A 33 1.03 -54.27 -29.54
C PHE A 33 1.64 -55.59 -30.04
N ARG A 34 2.72 -55.49 -30.80
CA ARG A 34 3.80 -56.50 -30.74
C ARG A 34 5.09 -55.82 -30.26
N LEU A 35 5.06 -55.30 -29.03
CA LEU A 35 6.30 -54.96 -28.33
C LEU A 35 7.01 -56.28 -27.97
N LYS A 36 8.15 -56.53 -28.61
CA LYS A 36 9.14 -57.45 -28.07
C LYS A 36 9.54 -56.97 -26.68
N ARG A 37 9.77 -57.92 -25.78
CA ARG A 37 10.09 -57.76 -24.36
C ARG A 37 11.24 -56.75 -24.10
N ASP A 38 12.10 -56.52 -25.09
CA ASP A 38 13.22 -55.56 -25.02
C ASP A 38 12.79 -54.08 -25.05
N ASN A 39 11.63 -53.75 -25.63
CA ASN A 39 11.12 -52.38 -25.66
C ASN A 39 10.45 -51.95 -24.35
N LEU A 40 10.04 -52.90 -23.50
CA LEU A 40 9.35 -52.60 -22.24
C LEU A 40 10.25 -51.82 -21.27
N VAL A 41 11.54 -52.15 -21.25
CA VAL A 41 12.55 -51.45 -20.43
C VAL A 41 12.75 -50.02 -20.92
N LEU A 42 12.72 -49.81 -22.24
CA LEU A 42 12.89 -48.49 -22.84
C LEU A 42 11.70 -47.57 -22.53
N PHE A 43 10.46 -48.09 -22.60
CA PHE A 43 9.27 -47.36 -22.18
C PHE A 43 9.25 -47.10 -20.67
N GLY A 44 9.74 -48.05 -19.86
CA GLY A 44 9.93 -47.86 -18.42
C GLY A 44 10.89 -46.72 -18.10
N MET A 45 12.04 -46.66 -18.77
CA MET A 45 13.02 -45.58 -18.58
C MET A 45 12.52 -44.22 -19.06
N ILE A 46 11.82 -44.15 -20.20
CA ILE A 46 11.21 -42.90 -20.68
C ILE A 46 10.14 -42.40 -19.71
N GLY A 47 9.30 -43.29 -19.18
CA GLY A 47 8.30 -42.94 -18.18
C GLY A 47 8.93 -42.40 -16.89
N LEU A 48 10.01 -43.03 -16.43
CA LEU A 48 10.71 -42.63 -15.20
C LEU A 48 11.41 -41.27 -15.35
N LEU A 49 12.01 -41.00 -16.51
CA LEU A 49 12.57 -39.68 -16.83
C LEU A 49 11.50 -38.59 -16.91
N GLY A 50 10.31 -38.90 -17.44
CA GLY A 50 9.17 -37.97 -17.46
C GLY A 50 8.70 -37.59 -16.06
N VAL A 51 8.59 -38.56 -15.14
CA VAL A 51 8.18 -38.31 -13.75
C VAL A 51 9.25 -37.49 -13.01
N LEU A 52 10.53 -37.78 -13.21
CA LEU A 52 11.62 -37.01 -12.62
C LEU A 52 11.65 -35.57 -13.14
N ALA A 53 11.42 -35.35 -14.44
CA ALA A 53 11.39 -34.01 -15.03
C ALA A 53 10.21 -33.17 -14.51
N VAL A 54 9.03 -33.77 -14.33
CA VAL A 54 7.86 -33.09 -13.74
C VAL A 54 8.11 -32.78 -12.25
N GLY A 55 8.64 -33.74 -11.49
CA GLY A 55 8.98 -33.53 -10.08
C GLY A 55 10.03 -32.41 -9.88
N MET A 56 11.07 -32.38 -10.71
CA MET A 56 12.10 -31.33 -10.65
C MET A 56 11.54 -29.97 -11.07
N SER A 57 10.64 -29.91 -12.07
CA SER A 57 9.99 -28.66 -12.48
C SER A 57 9.11 -28.08 -11.37
N TRP A 58 8.36 -28.92 -10.66
CA TRP A 58 7.57 -28.48 -9.50
C TRP A 58 8.47 -27.96 -8.37
N MET A 59 9.57 -28.67 -8.06
CA MET A 59 10.52 -28.23 -7.03
C MET A 59 11.23 -26.90 -7.36
N VAL A 60 11.57 -26.68 -8.64
CA VAL A 60 12.18 -25.43 -9.11
C VAL A 60 11.19 -24.27 -9.05
N GLN A 61 9.94 -24.50 -9.46
CA GLN A 61 8.88 -23.49 -9.41
C GLN A 61 8.54 -23.10 -7.96
N GLU A 62 8.55 -24.07 -7.03
CA GLU A 62 8.31 -23.83 -5.61
C GLU A 62 9.46 -23.06 -4.94
N ARG A 63 10.72 -23.35 -5.32
CA ARG A 63 11.88 -22.55 -4.90
C ARG A 63 11.85 -21.14 -5.46
N GLN A 64 11.57 -20.97 -6.75
CA GLN A 64 11.47 -19.64 -7.38
C GLN A 64 10.35 -18.79 -6.78
N SER A 65 9.19 -19.39 -6.48
CA SER A 65 8.08 -18.73 -5.78
C SER A 65 8.46 -18.29 -4.37
N HIS A 66 9.18 -19.14 -3.62
CA HIS A 66 9.70 -18.78 -2.30
C HIS A 66 10.76 -17.69 -2.35
N GLU A 67 11.67 -17.75 -3.32
CA GLU A 67 12.72 -16.73 -3.53
C GLU A 67 12.12 -15.40 -3.97
N GLN A 68 11.10 -15.39 -4.84
CA GLN A 68 10.35 -14.19 -5.20
C GLN A 68 9.62 -13.58 -4.00
N LYS A 69 8.89 -14.39 -3.22
CA LYS A 69 8.21 -13.91 -2.01
C LYS A 69 9.18 -13.37 -0.95
N LEU A 70 10.37 -13.96 -0.84
CA LEU A 70 11.43 -13.47 0.04
C LEU A 70 12.08 -12.19 -0.51
N ALA A 71 12.25 -12.08 -1.83
CA ALA A 71 12.77 -10.88 -2.48
C ALA A 71 11.80 -9.71 -2.36
N GLU A 72 10.50 -9.92 -2.62
CA GLU A 72 9.44 -8.92 -2.44
C GLU A 72 9.35 -8.44 -0.99
N ARG A 73 9.45 -9.36 -0.01
CA ARG A 73 9.49 -8.97 1.41
C ARG A 73 10.75 -8.18 1.75
N LYS A 74 11.90 -8.52 1.19
CA LYS A 74 13.16 -7.78 1.41
C LYS A 74 13.13 -6.41 0.74
N GLU A 75 12.50 -6.28 -0.42
CA GLU A 75 12.32 -5.02 -1.15
C GLU A 75 11.35 -4.08 -0.41
N MET A 76 10.23 -4.60 0.10
CA MET A 76 9.35 -3.84 0.99
C MET A 76 10.08 -3.38 2.26
N VAL A 77 10.86 -4.25 2.92
CA VAL A 77 11.61 -3.85 4.13
C VAL A 77 12.75 -2.86 3.81
N ALA A 78 13.35 -2.95 2.62
CA ALA A 78 14.37 -2.01 2.19
C ALA A 78 13.80 -0.63 1.82
N SER A 79 12.55 -0.55 1.32
CA SER A 79 11.90 0.74 1.05
C SER A 79 11.60 1.50 2.35
N TYR A 80 11.18 0.80 3.41
CA TYR A 80 11.01 1.40 4.75
C TYR A 80 12.33 1.88 5.39
N LYS A 81 13.47 1.30 5.00
CA LYS A 81 14.76 1.66 5.61
C LYS A 81 15.38 2.95 5.08
N ASN A 82 14.82 3.53 4.02
CA ASN A 82 15.34 4.74 3.36
C ASN A 82 14.39 5.94 3.46
N GLN A 83 13.27 5.84 4.19
CA GLN A 83 12.42 6.99 4.46
C GLN A 83 12.99 7.76 5.65
N LYS A 84 13.46 8.98 5.40
CA LYS A 84 14.04 9.85 6.42
C LYS A 84 12.90 10.62 7.07
N THR A 85 12.66 10.40 8.36
CA THR A 85 11.73 11.23 9.11
C THR A 85 12.34 12.61 9.33
N GLN A 86 11.50 13.65 9.24
CA GLN A 86 11.91 15.02 9.53
C GLN A 86 10.87 15.70 10.40
N GLU A 87 11.35 16.59 11.25
CA GLU A 87 10.53 17.38 12.16
C GLU A 87 10.25 18.76 11.57
N VAL A 88 9.03 19.24 11.71
CA VAL A 88 8.58 20.57 11.29
C VAL A 88 7.96 21.26 12.50
N SER A 89 8.62 22.30 13.02
CA SER A 89 8.04 23.13 14.09
C SER A 89 6.99 24.10 13.53
N LEU A 90 5.84 24.15 14.19
CA LEU A 90 4.77 25.11 13.89
C LEU A 90 5.01 26.48 14.53
N GLY A 91 6.01 26.58 15.42
CA GLY A 91 6.32 27.77 16.21
C GLY A 91 5.60 27.79 17.55
N GLU A 92 6.08 28.67 18.44
CA GLU A 92 5.52 28.89 19.77
C GLU A 92 4.20 29.66 19.67
N LYS A 93 3.19 29.20 20.42
CA LYS A 93 1.84 29.74 20.42
C LYS A 93 1.35 29.88 21.84
N GLU A 94 0.66 30.98 22.09
CA GLU A 94 0.03 31.25 23.37
C GLU A 94 -1.40 31.74 23.18
N PHE A 95 -2.31 31.20 23.97
CA PHE A 95 -3.71 31.61 23.94
C PHE A 95 -4.33 31.52 25.34
N VAL A 96 -5.37 32.32 25.55
CA VAL A 96 -6.13 32.31 26.80
C VAL A 96 -7.28 31.30 26.65
N SER A 97 -7.32 30.31 27.54
CA SER A 97 -8.37 29.33 27.65
C SER A 97 -9.25 29.61 28.85
N SER A 98 -10.57 29.52 28.69
CA SER A 98 -11.50 29.54 29.82
C SER A 98 -11.68 28.13 30.36
N SER A 99 -11.29 27.91 31.62
CA SER A 99 -11.40 26.62 32.29
C SER A 99 -12.85 26.15 32.33
N GLN A 100 -13.13 24.94 31.82
CA GLN A 100 -14.48 24.34 31.91
C GLN A 100 -14.90 24.06 33.36
N ASN A 101 -13.93 23.87 34.27
CA ASN A 101 -14.19 23.46 35.65
C ASN A 101 -14.39 24.65 36.61
N ASN A 102 -13.88 25.84 36.31
CA ASN A 102 -14.03 27.04 37.13
C ASN A 102 -14.45 28.23 36.26
N SER A 103 -15.75 28.55 36.27
CA SER A 103 -16.43 29.59 35.48
C SER A 103 -16.06 31.04 35.83
N GLY A 104 -14.81 31.29 36.22
CA GLY A 104 -14.28 32.62 36.52
C GLY A 104 -12.75 32.75 36.50
N GLN A 105 -12.01 31.68 36.18
CA GLN A 105 -10.54 31.73 36.06
C GLN A 105 -10.13 31.59 34.59
N ALA A 106 -9.48 32.64 34.08
CA ALA A 106 -8.82 32.58 32.79
C ALA A 106 -7.46 31.89 32.97
N GLU A 107 -7.16 30.93 32.11
CA GLU A 107 -5.89 30.22 32.10
C GLU A 107 -5.14 30.59 30.83
N MET A 108 -3.83 30.75 30.93
CA MET A 108 -2.96 30.94 29.78
C MET A 108 -2.32 29.61 29.43
N VAL A 109 -2.42 29.24 28.16
CA VAL A 109 -1.81 28.03 27.60
C VAL A 109 -0.75 28.46 26.60
N SER A 110 0.49 28.04 26.83
CA SER A 110 1.63 28.27 25.94
C SER A 110 2.18 26.92 25.49
N TYR A 111 2.31 26.72 24.18
CA TYR A 111 2.79 25.46 23.61
C TYR A 111 3.63 25.69 22.35
N GLU A 112 4.49 24.72 22.07
CA GLU A 112 5.16 24.60 20.77
C GLU A 112 4.94 23.18 20.25
N ALA A 113 4.26 23.09 19.10
CA ALA A 113 3.94 21.81 18.46
C ALA A 113 4.94 21.52 17.33
N VAL A 114 5.40 20.27 17.29
CA VAL A 114 6.34 19.73 16.31
C VAL A 114 5.67 18.56 15.60
N LEU A 115 5.59 18.64 14.27
CA LEU A 115 5.06 17.60 13.41
C LEU A 115 6.20 16.73 12.89
N THR A 116 6.10 15.42 13.06
CA THR A 116 7.00 14.46 12.42
C THR A 116 6.38 14.00 11.11
N VAL A 117 7.09 14.23 10.01
CA VAL A 117 6.67 13.84 8.65
C VAL A 117 7.64 12.83 8.07
N GLU A 118 7.14 11.97 7.19
CA GLU A 118 7.93 10.97 6.48
C GLU A 118 7.82 11.19 4.98
N GLY A 119 8.96 11.21 4.29
CA GLY A 119 9.00 11.41 2.85
C GLY A 119 10.41 11.47 2.30
N SER A 120 10.53 11.44 0.98
CA SER A 120 11.80 11.75 0.31
C SER A 120 12.15 13.24 0.49
N GLU A 121 13.41 13.65 0.23
CA GLU A 121 13.80 15.07 0.34
C GLU A 121 12.94 16.00 -0.55
N HIS A 122 12.50 15.51 -1.71
CA HIS A 122 11.61 16.26 -2.59
C HIS A 122 10.20 16.40 -2.00
N ASP A 123 9.65 15.31 -1.46
CA ASP A 123 8.32 15.31 -0.85
C ASP A 123 8.28 16.19 0.40
N TYR A 124 9.37 16.21 1.18
CA TYR A 124 9.48 17.08 2.34
C TYR A 124 9.29 18.57 1.98
N GLY A 125 9.86 19.03 0.86
CA GLY A 125 9.67 20.40 0.40
C GLY A 125 8.20 20.72 0.10
N LEU A 126 7.48 19.77 -0.49
CA LEU A 126 6.05 19.90 -0.78
C LEU A 126 5.19 19.87 0.49
N ILE A 127 5.45 18.92 1.39
CA ILE A 127 4.75 18.77 2.67
C ILE A 127 4.97 20.02 3.53
N ARG A 128 6.21 20.48 3.65
CA ARG A 128 6.54 21.71 4.40
C ARG A 128 5.84 22.93 3.81
N SER A 129 5.81 23.07 2.48
CA SER A 129 5.07 24.16 1.81
C SER A 129 3.57 24.12 2.14
N ARG A 130 2.95 22.93 2.17
CA ARG A 130 1.54 22.78 2.56
C ARG A 130 1.30 23.09 4.03
N ILE A 131 2.20 22.64 4.92
CA ILE A 131 2.17 22.97 6.35
C ILE A 131 2.23 24.47 6.52
N ASP A 132 3.13 25.17 5.82
CA ASP A 132 3.26 26.62 5.92
C ASP A 132 2.02 27.34 5.36
N GLN A 133 1.45 26.86 4.24
CA GLN A 133 0.20 27.39 3.68
C GLN A 133 -1.00 27.23 4.61
N HIS A 134 -1.10 26.11 5.34
CA HIS A 134 -2.22 25.78 6.21
C HIS A 134 -1.92 26.01 7.70
N ARG A 135 -0.78 26.63 8.02
CA ARG A 135 -0.26 26.75 9.39
C ARG A 135 -1.27 27.33 10.37
N ASN A 136 -2.01 28.36 9.97
CA ASN A 136 -3.01 28.98 10.83
C ASN A 136 -4.16 28.01 11.15
N LYS A 137 -4.68 27.30 10.15
CA LYS A 137 -5.76 26.30 10.34
C LYS A 137 -5.32 25.13 11.21
N ILE A 138 -4.07 24.68 11.03
CA ILE A 138 -3.47 23.63 11.86
C ILE A 138 -3.41 24.10 13.32
N ASN A 139 -2.89 25.30 13.56
CA ASN A 139 -2.82 25.85 14.92
C ASN A 139 -4.21 26.03 15.54
N GLU A 140 -5.19 26.55 14.80
CA GLU A 140 -6.58 26.68 15.28
C GLU A 140 -7.18 25.32 15.69
N LYS A 141 -6.91 24.27 14.90
CA LYS A 141 -7.37 22.90 15.22
C LYS A 141 -6.69 22.37 16.48
N ILE A 142 -5.38 22.61 16.64
CA ILE A 142 -4.64 22.22 17.85
C ILE A 142 -5.16 22.99 19.06
N GLU A 143 -5.32 24.31 18.96
CA GLU A 143 -5.84 25.17 20.04
C GLU A 143 -7.22 24.72 20.50
N MET A 144 -8.12 24.39 19.57
CA MET A 144 -9.46 23.88 19.89
C MET A 144 -9.40 22.58 20.70
N GLN A 145 -8.58 21.62 20.26
CA GLN A 145 -8.44 20.33 20.93
C GLN A 145 -7.78 20.47 22.31
N VAL A 146 -6.69 21.24 22.39
CA VAL A 146 -5.96 21.52 23.63
C VAL A 146 -6.84 22.26 24.65
N SER A 147 -7.65 23.22 24.19
CA SER A 147 -8.59 23.94 25.06
C SER A 147 -9.68 23.05 25.63
N SER A 148 -10.15 22.07 24.83
CA SER A 148 -11.19 21.14 25.25
C SER A 148 -10.68 19.98 26.10
N ALA A 149 -9.37 19.73 26.10
CA ALA A 149 -8.76 18.61 26.79
C ALA A 149 -8.66 18.89 28.31
N PRO A 150 -9.12 17.96 29.17
CA PRO A 150 -8.89 18.03 30.61
C PRO A 150 -7.39 17.91 30.92
N GLU A 151 -6.97 18.44 32.07
CA GLU A 151 -5.56 18.39 32.50
C GLU A 151 -5.02 16.96 32.60
N GLU A 152 -5.89 16.00 32.88
CA GLU A 152 -5.58 14.56 32.94
C GLU A 152 -5.09 14.00 31.60
N ASP A 153 -5.57 14.55 30.48
CA ASP A 153 -5.20 14.09 29.13
C ASP A 153 -3.79 14.54 28.73
N PHE A 154 -3.18 15.45 29.48
CA PHE A 154 -1.79 15.87 29.26
C PHE A 154 -0.77 15.02 30.04
N LYS A 155 -1.22 14.01 30.78
CA LYS A 155 -0.39 13.08 31.56
C LYS A 155 -0.30 11.73 30.85
N ASP A 156 0.84 11.07 30.94
CA ASP A 156 0.95 9.69 30.43
C ASP A 156 0.07 8.74 31.27
N PRO A 157 -0.68 7.80 30.65
CA PRO A 157 -0.66 7.41 29.24
C PRO A 157 -1.70 8.13 28.35
N ALA A 158 -2.56 8.97 28.91
CA ALA A 158 -3.66 9.63 28.19
C ALA A 158 -3.16 10.59 27.08
N LEU A 159 -1.94 11.13 27.26
CA LEU A 159 -1.25 11.97 26.28
C LEU A 159 -1.12 11.32 24.89
N LEU A 160 -0.97 9.99 24.82
CA LEU A 160 -0.92 9.26 23.54
C LEU A 160 -2.23 9.40 22.76
N LYS A 161 -3.37 9.36 23.46
CA LYS A 161 -4.69 9.51 22.84
C LYS A 161 -4.86 10.91 22.29
N LEU A 162 -4.54 11.93 23.08
CA LEU A 162 -4.60 13.33 22.65
C LEU A 162 -3.71 13.59 21.42
N ARG A 163 -2.46 13.08 21.42
CA ARG A 163 -1.56 13.20 20.26
C ARG A 163 -2.11 12.52 19.01
N ASN A 164 -2.75 11.36 19.15
CA ASN A 164 -3.38 10.66 18.04
C ASN A 164 -4.58 11.44 17.48
N ASP A 165 -5.42 11.98 18.35
CA ASP A 165 -6.59 12.78 17.95
C ASP A 165 -6.16 14.07 17.24
N LEU A 166 -5.12 14.74 17.75
CA LEU A 166 -4.48 15.89 17.09
C LEU A 166 -3.91 15.50 15.73
N ARG A 167 -3.19 14.39 15.63
CA ARG A 167 -2.61 13.90 14.37
C ARG A 167 -3.68 13.68 13.31
N LEU A 168 -4.78 13.03 13.68
CA LEU A 168 -5.91 12.82 12.77
C LEU A 168 -6.49 14.17 12.32
N GLY A 169 -6.73 15.08 13.25
CA GLY A 169 -7.26 16.41 12.94
C GLY A 169 -6.35 17.27 12.06
N VAL A 170 -5.03 17.12 12.16
CA VAL A 170 -4.06 17.80 11.29
C VAL A 170 -3.98 17.14 9.91
N ASN A 171 -4.02 15.81 9.85
CA ASN A 171 -4.05 15.08 8.58
C ASN A 171 -5.34 15.33 7.78
N GLU A 172 -6.48 15.63 8.43
CA GLU A 172 -7.69 16.11 7.74
C GLU A 172 -7.44 17.39 6.93
N ILE A 173 -6.48 18.22 7.35
CA ILE A 173 -6.15 19.51 6.71
C ILE A 173 -5.10 19.33 5.61
N LEU A 174 -4.07 18.52 5.87
CA LEU A 174 -2.91 18.36 4.99
C LEU A 174 -3.09 17.27 3.91
N GLY A 175 -3.91 16.27 4.21
CA GLY A 175 -4.03 15.03 3.46
C GLY A 175 -3.74 13.83 4.34
N GLU A 176 -4.46 12.73 4.13
CA GLU A 176 -4.29 11.51 4.93
C GLU A 176 -2.85 10.98 4.82
N GLY A 177 -2.20 10.80 5.99
CA GLY A 177 -0.90 10.15 6.10
C GLY A 177 0.32 11.06 5.97
N GLU A 178 0.19 12.38 5.86
CA GLU A 178 1.35 13.28 5.76
C GLU A 178 2.10 13.46 7.10
N VAL A 179 1.37 13.44 8.21
CA VAL A 179 1.92 13.54 9.57
C VAL A 179 1.87 12.19 10.26
N LEU A 180 3.05 11.71 10.66
CA LEU A 180 3.23 10.49 11.44
C LEU A 180 2.95 10.70 12.92
N GLU A 181 3.47 11.78 13.50
CA GLU A 181 3.36 12.07 14.92
C GLU A 181 3.28 13.57 15.17
N ILE A 182 2.63 13.95 16.28
CA ILE A 182 2.62 15.31 16.80
C ILE A 182 3.15 15.27 18.22
N ASN A 183 4.19 16.05 18.47
CA ASN A 183 4.80 16.18 19.78
C ASN A 183 4.73 17.64 20.24
N PHE A 184 4.66 17.84 21.54
CA PHE A 184 4.79 19.17 22.15
C PHE A 184 6.19 19.29 22.73
N SER A 185 7.04 20.12 22.13
CA SER A 185 8.39 20.41 22.65
C SER A 185 8.33 21.24 23.92
N LYS A 186 7.32 22.12 24.00
CA LYS A 186 6.96 22.91 25.17
C LYS A 186 5.46 22.85 25.39
N PHE A 187 5.07 22.71 26.63
CA PHE A 187 3.67 22.84 27.04
C PHE A 187 3.61 23.38 28.46
N VAL A 188 2.99 24.54 28.63
CA VAL A 188 2.83 25.21 29.92
C VAL A 188 1.40 25.72 30.02
N ARG A 189 0.76 25.44 31.15
CA ARG A 189 -0.58 25.92 31.50
C ARG A 189 -0.50 26.57 32.86
N TYR A 190 -0.94 27.83 32.96
CA TYR A 190 -0.92 28.57 34.23
C TYR A 190 -2.15 29.45 34.37
N GLU A 191 -2.65 29.56 35.61
CA GLU A 191 -3.78 30.42 35.94
C GLU A 191 -3.35 31.89 35.90
N LEU A 192 -4.17 32.74 35.26
CA LEU A 192 -4.02 34.19 35.34
C LEU A 192 -4.67 34.66 36.63
N LYS A 193 -3.87 34.98 37.65
CA LYS A 193 -4.38 35.70 38.83
C LYS A 193 -4.74 37.12 38.41
N THR A 194 -6.04 37.41 38.35
CA THR A 194 -6.55 38.77 38.25
C THR A 194 -6.10 39.55 39.49
N THR A 195 -5.12 40.44 39.30
CA THR A 195 -4.75 41.40 40.34
C THR A 195 -5.71 42.56 40.19
N TYR A 196 -6.65 42.69 41.13
CA TYR A 196 -7.62 43.78 41.20
C TYR A 196 -6.93 45.11 41.55
#